data_AF-A0A950FFX3-F1
#
_entry.id   AF-A0A950FFX3-F1
#
_cell.length_a   1.000
_cell.length_b   1.000
_cell.length_c   1.000
_cell.angle_alpha   90.00
_cell.angle_beta   90.00
_cell.angle_gamma   90.00
#
_symmetry.space_group_name_H-M   'P 1'
#
loop_
_entity.id
_entity.type
_entity.pdbx_description
1 polymer ?
#
loop_
_entity_poly.entity_id
_entity_poly.type
_entity_poly.pdbx_seq_one_letter_code
_entity_poly.pdbx_strand_id
1 'polypeptide(L)'
;MAFRGVIVATDRISPLLPCGKFFGRSGDKYFLKAIRLRAPRSSLGFDEKIAWRKRLGDLSAAHTTAAVIADGDAEALLDLVAQAGLYALLELKVQPEALFSRNTLRMAIADLRKRVTSLRGYPSLIGYLIDCSVDSDALRSRGLEMLRARLARIVAAIRDIDASKMVGVKHRASTVGLMLHDEDFVYALMQPLAPGELRSSVIHLHNLAEARPLILEFAEASPDQDELIAYAFGLGAAGVVAQASPDDNRRAKPPVHGSLSLKTLRASELLPFLALNGTCPPKPAWTPKVSIVICAYNAERTMRQCLESLRRLDYPNFEVIIVDDGSRDATAQIAVDFPEFRLIRQSNKGLSVARNVGLHAALGELIAYTDSDCVVDPHWLSFMVRAMAEGGLDGCGGPNYAPHEDGWVEGCVAASPGAP
;
A
#
# COMPACT_ATOMS: atom_id res chain seq x y z
N MET A 1 -4.53 -40.49 13.02
CA MET A 1 -4.17 -39.47 14.02
C MET A 1 -3.41 -38.37 13.31
N ALA A 2 -4.10 -37.29 12.95
CA ALA A 2 -3.48 -36.16 12.26
C ALA A 2 -2.72 -35.31 13.29
N PHE A 3 -1.40 -35.22 13.16
CA PHE A 3 -0.60 -34.24 13.91
C PHE A 3 -1.07 -32.85 13.50
N ARG A 4 -1.89 -32.21 14.35
CA ARG A 4 -2.08 -30.76 14.32
C ARG A 4 -0.71 -30.14 14.60
N GLY A 5 -0.15 -29.47 13.60
CA GLY A 5 1.11 -28.76 13.70
C GLY A 5 1.07 -27.82 14.91
N VAL A 6 2.17 -27.82 15.65
CA VAL A 6 2.44 -26.89 16.75
C VAL A 6 2.19 -25.47 16.24
N ILE A 7 1.15 -24.81 16.75
CA ILE A 7 0.94 -23.38 16.58
C ILE A 7 2.09 -22.72 17.34
N VAL A 8 3.16 -22.37 16.63
CA VAL A 8 4.26 -21.55 17.17
C VAL A 8 3.67 -20.18 17.49
N ALA A 9 3.99 -19.67 18.68
CA ALA A 9 3.46 -18.45 19.28
C ALA A 9 3.17 -17.34 18.24
N THR A 10 1.89 -16.99 18.15
CA THR A 10 1.24 -16.08 17.20
C THR A 10 1.47 -14.60 17.48
N ASP A 11 2.29 -14.24 18.47
CA ASP A 11 2.47 -12.87 18.98
C ASP A 11 3.25 -11.95 18.02
N ARG A 12 3.68 -12.42 16.84
CA ARG A 12 4.59 -11.67 15.95
C ARG A 12 3.94 -10.87 14.83
N ILE A 13 2.69 -11.16 14.47
CA ILE A 13 2.05 -10.56 13.27
C ILE A 13 0.80 -9.79 13.69
N SER A 14 0.96 -8.47 13.85
CA SER A 14 -0.16 -7.56 14.11
C SER A 14 -1.07 -7.48 12.86
N PRO A 15 -2.38 -7.24 13.02
CA PRO A 15 -3.26 -7.02 11.88
C PRO A 15 -2.76 -5.87 10.99
N LEU A 16 -2.91 -6.06 9.68
CA LEU A 16 -2.63 -5.04 8.67
C LEU A 16 -3.97 -4.56 8.12
N LEU A 17 -4.23 -3.26 8.20
CA LEU A 17 -5.51 -2.67 7.78
C LEU A 17 -5.27 -1.56 6.74
N PRO A 18 -6.21 -1.30 5.83
CA PRO A 18 -6.14 -0.12 4.98
C PRO A 18 -6.39 1.14 5.84
N CYS A 19 -5.52 2.15 5.68
CA CYS A 19 -5.60 3.43 6.38
C CYS A 19 -5.37 4.55 5.35
N GLY A 20 -6.45 4.97 4.69
CA GLY A 20 -6.34 5.82 3.50
C GLY A 20 -5.44 5.15 2.45
N LYS A 21 -4.54 5.94 1.84
CA LYS A 21 -3.70 5.48 0.71
C LYS A 21 -2.64 4.44 1.07
N PHE A 22 -2.49 4.09 2.35
CA PHE A 22 -1.44 3.18 2.81
C PHE A 22 -2.03 2.09 3.72
N PHE A 23 -1.24 1.09 4.02
CA PHE A 23 -1.59 0.15 5.07
C PHE A 23 -1.11 0.66 6.43
N GLY A 24 -1.86 0.36 7.48
CA GLY A 24 -1.51 0.63 8.86
C GLY A 24 -1.24 -0.66 9.63
N ARG A 25 -0.22 -0.64 10.48
CA ARG A 25 0.12 -1.70 11.42
C ARG A 25 0.43 -1.09 12.78
N SER A 26 -0.36 -1.41 13.80
CA SER A 26 -0.17 -0.89 15.17
C SER A 26 -0.10 0.64 15.27
N GLY A 27 -0.79 1.35 14.38
CA GLY A 27 -0.79 2.82 14.30
C GLY A 27 0.27 3.41 13.36
N ASP A 28 1.22 2.62 12.90
CA ASP A 28 2.28 3.07 11.99
C ASP A 28 1.96 2.74 10.53
N LYS A 29 2.45 3.60 9.63
CA LYS A 29 2.40 3.33 8.19
C LYS A 29 3.21 2.07 7.87
N TYR A 30 2.64 1.22 7.02
CA TYR A 30 3.24 -0.02 6.57
C TYR A 30 3.22 -0.14 5.05
N PHE A 31 4.34 -0.56 4.48
CA PHE A 31 4.48 -0.78 3.04
C PHE A 31 4.56 -2.27 2.74
N LEU A 32 3.76 -2.72 1.77
CA LEU A 32 3.73 -4.11 1.34
C LEU A 32 4.81 -4.36 0.29
N LYS A 33 6.04 -4.62 0.76
CA LYS A 33 7.16 -5.14 -0.03
C LYS A 33 6.97 -6.65 -0.22
N ALA A 34 6.30 -7.02 -1.31
CA ALA A 34 5.85 -8.39 -1.54
C ALA A 34 6.62 -9.09 -2.66
N ILE A 35 6.70 -10.42 -2.58
CA ILE A 35 7.18 -11.26 -3.67
C ILE A 35 6.10 -12.28 -4.05
N ARG A 36 5.92 -12.53 -5.35
CA ARG A 36 5.09 -13.66 -5.79
C ARG A 36 5.85 -14.97 -5.64
N LEU A 37 5.30 -15.88 -4.85
CA LEU A 37 5.84 -17.22 -4.66
C LEU A 37 5.11 -18.23 -5.53
N ARG A 38 5.84 -19.24 -5.98
CA ARG A 38 5.31 -20.42 -6.67
C ARG A 38 5.95 -21.66 -6.07
N ALA A 39 5.13 -22.57 -5.57
CA ALA A 39 5.66 -23.84 -5.10
C ALA A 39 5.94 -24.73 -6.32
N PRO A 40 6.99 -25.59 -6.28
CA PRO A 40 7.21 -26.57 -7.33
C PRO A 40 6.07 -27.61 -7.39
N ARG A 41 5.39 -27.84 -6.26
CA ARG A 41 4.29 -28.79 -6.08
C ARG A 41 3.36 -28.31 -4.95
N SER A 42 2.12 -28.80 -4.96
CA SER A 42 1.09 -28.49 -3.94
C SER A 42 1.42 -29.01 -2.54
N SER A 43 2.37 -29.93 -2.42
CA SER A 43 2.90 -30.38 -1.13
C SER A 43 4.41 -30.53 -1.20
N LEU A 44 5.07 -30.18 -0.09
CA LEU A 44 6.52 -30.19 0.06
C LEU A 44 6.97 -31.28 1.02
N GLY A 45 8.02 -32.00 0.65
CA GLY A 45 8.75 -32.92 1.52
C GLY A 45 9.51 -32.19 2.64
N PHE A 46 10.11 -32.95 3.56
CA PHE A 46 10.83 -32.37 4.70
C PHE A 46 12.02 -31.48 4.28
N ASP A 47 12.87 -31.98 3.37
CA ASP A 47 14.04 -31.24 2.89
C ASP A 47 13.66 -29.97 2.11
N GLU A 48 12.60 -30.06 1.31
CA GLU A 48 12.05 -28.91 0.58
C GLU A 48 11.52 -27.84 1.54
N LYS A 49 10.83 -28.25 2.63
CA LYS A 49 10.37 -27.32 3.67
C LYS A 49 11.55 -26.63 4.36
N ILE A 50 12.65 -27.32 4.63
CA ILE A 50 13.86 -26.70 5.22
C ILE A 50 14.43 -25.64 4.28
N ALA A 51 14.57 -25.97 2.99
CA ALA A 51 15.09 -25.02 2.01
C ALA A 51 14.19 -23.78 1.85
N TRP A 52 12.87 -23.98 1.83
CA TRP A 52 11.91 -22.88 1.81
C TRP A 52 11.96 -22.00 3.05
N ARG A 53 12.12 -22.59 4.24
CA ARG A 53 12.33 -21.82 5.48
C ARG A 53 13.56 -20.92 5.38
N LYS A 54 14.67 -21.46 4.88
CA LYS A 54 15.89 -20.66 4.65
C LYS A 54 15.63 -19.52 3.67
N ARG A 55 15.04 -19.82 2.50
CA ARG A 55 14.70 -18.82 1.47
C ARG A 55 13.82 -17.70 2.01
N LEU A 56 12.78 -18.03 2.76
CA LEU A 56 11.87 -17.03 3.35
C LEU A 56 12.55 -16.23 4.46
N GLY A 57 13.44 -16.85 5.23
CA GLY A 57 14.30 -16.15 6.19
C GLY A 57 15.22 -15.13 5.51
N ASP A 58 15.86 -15.51 4.41
CA ASP A 58 16.72 -14.62 3.63
C ASP A 58 15.91 -13.45 3.02
N LEU A 59 14.70 -13.70 2.52
CA LEU A 59 13.79 -12.66 2.03
C LEU A 59 13.37 -11.67 3.14
N SER A 60 13.03 -12.19 4.32
CA SER A 60 12.69 -11.36 5.49
C SER A 60 13.88 -10.50 5.92
N ALA A 61 15.09 -11.07 5.95
CA ALA A 61 16.32 -10.34 6.24
C ALA A 61 16.60 -9.24 5.20
N ALA A 62 16.20 -9.43 3.95
CA ALA A 62 16.25 -8.44 2.88
C ALA A 62 15.06 -7.46 2.88
N HIS A 63 14.35 -7.31 4.00
CA HIS A 63 13.22 -6.39 4.19
C HIS A 63 11.98 -6.68 3.33
N THR A 64 11.85 -7.90 2.80
CA THR A 64 10.55 -8.37 2.27
C THR A 64 9.57 -8.48 3.43
N THR A 65 8.36 -7.98 3.24
CA THR A 65 7.33 -7.94 4.28
C THR A 65 6.19 -8.92 4.05
N ALA A 66 6.02 -9.37 2.81
CA ALA A 66 4.87 -10.19 2.42
C ALA A 66 5.14 -11.11 1.22
N ALA A 67 4.23 -12.06 1.02
CA ALA A 67 4.19 -12.93 -0.14
C ALA A 67 2.80 -12.93 -0.78
N VAL A 68 2.76 -13.03 -2.11
CA VAL A 68 1.53 -13.37 -2.85
C VAL A 68 1.61 -14.82 -3.28
N ILE A 69 0.60 -15.61 -2.94
CA ILE A 69 0.59 -17.06 -3.12
C ILE A 69 -0.65 -17.45 -3.94
N ALA A 70 -0.49 -18.33 -4.92
CA ALA A 70 -1.63 -18.88 -5.65
C ALA A 70 -2.38 -19.91 -4.79
N ASP A 71 -3.71 -20.01 -4.97
CA ASP A 71 -4.53 -20.95 -4.18
C ASP A 71 -4.00 -22.39 -4.14
N GLY A 72 -3.47 -22.89 -5.26
CA GLY A 72 -2.91 -24.25 -5.35
C GLY A 72 -1.62 -24.50 -4.55
N ASP A 73 -0.97 -23.43 -4.08
CA ASP A 73 0.27 -23.48 -3.31
C ASP A 73 0.06 -23.15 -1.82
N ALA A 74 -1.19 -22.90 -1.40
CA ALA A 74 -1.52 -22.41 -0.06
C ALA A 74 -1.04 -23.38 1.03
N GLU A 75 -1.33 -24.67 0.87
CA GLU A 75 -0.99 -25.75 1.81
C GLU A 75 0.52 -25.97 1.93
N ALA A 76 1.27 -25.66 0.87
CA ALA A 76 2.72 -25.78 0.86
C ALA A 76 3.40 -24.61 1.58
N LEU A 77 2.88 -23.39 1.42
CA LEU A 77 3.62 -22.16 1.70
C LEU A 77 3.09 -21.33 2.87
N LEU A 78 1.79 -21.35 3.19
CA LEU A 78 1.21 -20.41 4.18
C LEU A 78 1.87 -20.52 5.56
N ASP A 79 2.07 -21.74 6.05
CA ASP A 79 2.73 -21.99 7.34
C ASP A 79 4.19 -21.56 7.34
N LEU A 80 4.89 -21.74 6.21
CA LEU A 80 6.30 -21.37 6.08
C LEU A 80 6.46 -19.85 6.05
N VAL A 81 5.57 -19.15 5.34
CA VAL A 81 5.51 -17.68 5.29
C VAL A 81 5.21 -17.13 6.67
N ALA A 82 4.28 -17.73 7.42
CA ALA A 82 3.99 -17.36 8.80
C ALA A 82 5.21 -17.52 9.72
N GLN A 83 5.93 -18.65 9.60
CA GLN A 83 7.14 -18.93 10.40
C GLN A 83 8.28 -17.95 10.11
N ALA A 84 8.33 -17.41 8.89
CA ALA A 84 9.27 -16.35 8.51
C ALA A 84 8.83 -14.95 8.97
N GLY A 85 7.67 -14.80 9.61
CA GLY A 85 7.16 -13.50 10.05
C GLY A 85 6.63 -12.61 8.92
N LEU A 86 6.35 -13.18 7.75
CA LEU A 86 5.86 -12.48 6.58
C LEU A 86 4.32 -12.54 6.52
N TYR A 87 3.71 -11.50 5.94
CA TYR A 87 2.29 -11.52 5.59
C TYR A 87 2.04 -12.31 4.29
N ALA A 88 0.82 -12.81 4.10
CA ALA A 88 0.40 -13.53 2.91
C ALA A 88 -0.88 -12.94 2.31
N LEU A 89 -0.87 -12.69 1.00
CA LEU A 89 -2.08 -12.50 0.18
C LEU A 89 -2.31 -13.77 -0.64
N LEU A 90 -3.52 -14.32 -0.57
CA LEU A 90 -3.87 -15.52 -1.33
C LEU A 90 -4.67 -15.17 -2.58
N GLU A 91 -4.15 -15.54 -3.74
CA GLU A 91 -4.82 -15.34 -5.03
C GLU A 91 -5.80 -16.48 -5.32
N LEU A 92 -7.09 -16.13 -5.35
CA LEU A 92 -8.20 -17.02 -5.66
C LEU A 92 -8.59 -16.84 -7.12
N LYS A 93 -8.40 -17.89 -7.93
CA LYS A 93 -8.74 -17.84 -9.35
C LYS A 93 -10.24 -18.02 -9.56
N VAL A 94 -10.86 -17.05 -10.23
CA VAL A 94 -12.26 -17.11 -10.66
C VAL A 94 -12.31 -17.12 -12.18
N GLN A 95 -12.90 -18.17 -12.75
CA GLN A 95 -13.05 -18.26 -14.20
C GLN A 95 -14.08 -17.22 -14.69
N PRO A 96 -13.83 -16.50 -15.80
CA PRO A 96 -14.75 -15.47 -16.29
C PRO A 96 -16.19 -15.98 -16.50
N GLU A 97 -16.35 -17.25 -16.86
CA GLU A 97 -17.64 -17.91 -17.07
C GLU A 97 -18.51 -17.95 -15.81
N ALA A 98 -17.90 -17.89 -14.63
CA ALA A 98 -18.60 -17.72 -13.36
C ALA A 98 -19.43 -16.42 -13.36
N LEU A 99 -18.98 -15.37 -14.06
CA LEU A 99 -19.66 -14.09 -14.11
C LEU A 99 -20.70 -14.02 -15.24
N PHE A 100 -20.88 -15.04 -16.08
CA PHE A 100 -21.74 -14.94 -17.27
C PHE A 100 -23.19 -15.37 -17.03
N SER A 101 -23.47 -16.19 -16.02
CA SER A 101 -24.84 -16.61 -15.67
C SER A 101 -25.08 -16.60 -14.16
N ARG A 102 -26.36 -16.57 -13.75
CA ARG A 102 -26.72 -16.66 -12.32
C ARG A 102 -26.36 -18.02 -11.71
N ASN A 103 -26.43 -19.09 -12.49
CA ASN A 103 -26.15 -20.46 -12.02
C ASN A 103 -24.65 -20.67 -11.80
N THR A 104 -23.83 -20.31 -12.79
CA THR A 104 -22.36 -20.40 -12.70
C THR A 104 -21.81 -19.52 -11.58
N LEU A 105 -22.37 -18.31 -11.41
CA LEU A 105 -22.02 -17.44 -10.28
C LEU A 105 -22.32 -18.09 -8.93
N ARG A 106 -23.49 -18.72 -8.80
CA ARG A 106 -23.89 -19.38 -7.55
C ARG A 106 -22.97 -20.55 -7.21
N MET A 107 -22.56 -21.33 -8.20
CA MET A 107 -21.60 -22.43 -8.01
C MET A 107 -20.23 -21.90 -7.59
N ALA A 108 -19.70 -20.91 -8.32
CA ALA A 108 -18.41 -20.29 -7.98
C ALA A 108 -18.41 -19.70 -6.56
N ILE A 109 -19.48 -19.01 -6.17
CA ILE A 109 -19.64 -18.53 -4.79
C ILE A 109 -19.64 -19.69 -3.81
N ALA A 110 -20.38 -20.77 -4.06
CA ALA A 110 -20.43 -21.92 -3.15
C ALA A 110 -19.05 -22.58 -2.95
N ASP A 111 -18.25 -22.69 -4.01
CA ASP A 111 -16.91 -23.27 -3.95
C ASP A 111 -15.92 -22.34 -3.23
N LEU A 112 -15.96 -21.03 -3.54
CA LEU A 112 -15.18 -20.02 -2.81
C LEU A 112 -15.53 -20.01 -1.32
N ARG A 113 -16.81 -20.13 -0.97
CA ARG A 113 -17.26 -20.18 0.42
C ARG A 113 -16.62 -21.34 1.18
N LYS A 114 -16.59 -22.54 0.58
CA LYS A 114 -15.92 -23.70 1.18
C LYS A 114 -14.42 -23.44 1.35
N ARG A 115 -13.77 -22.91 0.32
CA ARG A 115 -12.32 -22.64 0.32
C ARG A 115 -11.93 -21.60 1.37
N VAL A 116 -12.58 -20.44 1.38
CA VAL A 116 -12.33 -19.37 2.37
C VAL A 116 -12.58 -19.89 3.80
N THR A 117 -13.63 -20.70 4.01
CA THR A 117 -13.90 -21.31 5.32
C THR A 117 -12.75 -22.20 5.78
N SER A 118 -12.13 -22.99 4.88
CA SER A 118 -10.96 -23.82 5.24
C SER A 118 -9.68 -23.03 5.55
N LEU A 119 -9.62 -21.77 5.12
CA LEU A 119 -8.48 -20.86 5.30
C LEU A 119 -8.65 -19.93 6.50
N ARG A 120 -9.74 -20.07 7.28
CA ARG A 120 -9.91 -19.28 8.50
C ARG A 120 -8.88 -19.70 9.54
N GLY A 121 -8.37 -18.71 10.26
CA GLY A 121 -7.44 -18.92 11.38
C GLY A 121 -5.96 -18.86 11.01
N TYR A 122 -5.59 -18.70 9.73
CA TYR A 122 -4.21 -18.36 9.37
C TYR A 122 -3.91 -16.90 9.77
N PRO A 123 -2.98 -16.65 10.70
CA PRO A 123 -2.70 -15.30 11.19
C PRO A 123 -1.93 -14.46 10.18
N SER A 124 -1.02 -15.07 9.42
CA SER A 124 -0.23 -14.40 8.38
C SER A 124 -1.04 -14.03 7.15
N LEU A 125 -2.16 -14.73 6.88
CA LEU A 125 -3.04 -14.44 5.76
C LEU A 125 -3.76 -13.12 6.03
N ILE A 126 -3.43 -12.06 5.29
CA ILE A 126 -4.03 -10.72 5.48
C ILE A 126 -5.23 -10.48 4.57
N GLY A 127 -5.35 -11.25 3.49
CA GLY A 127 -6.41 -11.02 2.53
C GLY A 127 -6.44 -11.98 1.36
N TYR A 128 -7.50 -11.83 0.57
CA TYR A 128 -7.77 -12.57 -0.64
C TYR A 128 -7.69 -11.65 -1.86
N LEU A 129 -6.99 -12.10 -2.89
CA LEU A 129 -6.89 -11.43 -4.18
C LEU A 129 -7.71 -12.22 -5.21
N ILE A 130 -8.80 -11.65 -5.70
CA ILE A 130 -9.61 -12.31 -6.73
C ILE A 130 -8.96 -12.10 -8.08
N ASP A 131 -8.50 -13.18 -8.73
CA ASP A 131 -8.03 -13.13 -10.11
C ASP A 131 -9.11 -13.61 -11.06
N CYS A 132 -9.77 -12.65 -11.73
CA CYS A 132 -10.77 -12.90 -12.76
C CYS A 132 -10.40 -12.18 -14.06
N SER A 133 -9.75 -12.90 -14.97
CA SER A 133 -9.25 -12.33 -16.24
C SER A 133 -10.33 -12.29 -17.32
N VAL A 134 -11.30 -11.37 -17.18
CA VAL A 134 -12.33 -11.13 -18.20
C VAL A 134 -11.70 -10.44 -19.42
N ASP A 135 -11.92 -11.00 -20.61
CA ASP A 135 -11.44 -10.39 -21.86
C ASP A 135 -12.30 -9.21 -22.33
N SER A 136 -11.74 -8.42 -23.25
CA SER A 136 -12.38 -7.20 -23.77
C SER A 136 -13.69 -7.47 -24.51
N ASP A 137 -13.84 -8.63 -25.14
CA ASP A 137 -15.03 -8.97 -25.92
C ASP A 137 -16.19 -9.37 -25.01
N ALA A 138 -15.90 -10.10 -23.92
CA ALA A 138 -16.83 -10.39 -22.85
C ALA A 138 -17.29 -9.10 -22.15
N LEU A 139 -16.39 -8.14 -21.91
CA LEU A 139 -16.74 -6.83 -21.33
C LEU A 139 -17.72 -6.06 -22.22
N ARG A 140 -17.46 -5.99 -23.52
CA ARG A 140 -18.32 -5.28 -24.49
C ARG A 140 -19.68 -5.94 -24.67
N SER A 141 -19.71 -7.27 -24.80
CA SER A 141 -20.92 -8.02 -25.13
C SER A 141 -21.86 -8.23 -23.95
N ARG A 142 -21.33 -8.36 -22.72
CA ARG A 142 -22.12 -8.65 -21.53
C ARG A 142 -22.51 -7.40 -20.74
N GLY A 143 -21.78 -6.31 -20.93
CA GLY A 143 -21.97 -5.04 -20.22
C GLY A 143 -21.17 -4.97 -18.92
N LEU A 144 -20.52 -3.81 -18.73
CA LEU A 144 -19.62 -3.55 -17.60
C LEU A 144 -20.33 -3.63 -16.25
N GLU A 145 -21.46 -2.95 -16.11
CA GLU A 145 -22.22 -2.86 -14.85
C GLU A 145 -22.71 -4.22 -14.37
N MET A 146 -23.15 -5.08 -15.29
CA MET A 146 -23.58 -6.44 -14.94
C MET A 146 -22.39 -7.26 -14.40
N LEU A 147 -21.22 -7.16 -15.03
CA LEU A 147 -20.02 -7.89 -14.58
C LEU A 147 -19.49 -7.35 -13.25
N ARG A 148 -19.46 -6.02 -13.06
CA ARG A 148 -19.13 -5.36 -11.79
C ARG A 148 -20.06 -5.84 -10.67
N ALA A 149 -21.38 -5.81 -10.88
CA ALA A 149 -22.35 -6.26 -9.88
C ALA A 149 -22.17 -7.74 -9.51
N ARG A 150 -21.80 -8.60 -10.47
CA ARG A 150 -21.55 -10.03 -10.19
C ARG A 150 -20.23 -10.26 -9.46
N LEU A 151 -19.19 -9.50 -9.78
CA LEU A 151 -17.92 -9.54 -9.07
C LEU A 151 -18.07 -9.02 -7.63
N ALA A 152 -18.86 -7.95 -7.43
CA ALA A 152 -19.19 -7.43 -6.10
C ALA A 152 -19.89 -8.48 -5.22
N ARG A 153 -20.76 -9.31 -5.82
CA ARG A 153 -21.36 -10.45 -5.09
C ARG A 153 -20.36 -11.52 -4.66
N ILE A 154 -19.26 -11.70 -5.40
CA ILE A 154 -18.17 -12.59 -5.00
C ILE A 154 -17.43 -11.98 -3.81
N VAL A 155 -17.05 -10.70 -3.89
CA VAL A 155 -16.40 -9.97 -2.79
C VAL A 155 -17.25 -10.03 -1.52
N ALA A 156 -18.54 -9.70 -1.62
CA ALA A 156 -19.48 -9.78 -0.49
C ALA A 156 -19.54 -11.20 0.12
N ALA A 157 -19.57 -12.24 -0.71
CA ALA A 157 -19.61 -13.62 -0.22
C ALA A 157 -18.34 -14.05 0.54
N ILE A 158 -17.18 -13.49 0.20
CA ILE A 158 -15.93 -13.71 0.95
C ILE A 158 -16.01 -12.98 2.30
N ARG A 159 -16.43 -11.71 2.29
CA ARG A 159 -16.57 -10.89 3.50
C ARG A 159 -17.59 -11.46 4.50
N ASP A 160 -18.70 -12.04 4.01
CA ASP A 160 -19.68 -12.73 4.85
C ASP A 160 -19.08 -13.86 5.71
N ILE A 161 -17.99 -14.47 5.24
CA ILE A 161 -17.33 -15.60 5.92
C ILE A 161 -16.19 -15.11 6.80
N ASP A 162 -15.39 -14.19 6.27
CA ASP A 162 -14.21 -13.68 6.96
C ASP A 162 -14.07 -12.17 6.79
N ALA A 163 -14.85 -11.43 7.57
CA ALA A 163 -14.81 -9.97 7.62
C ALA A 163 -13.48 -9.42 8.18
N SER A 164 -12.62 -10.28 8.77
CA SER A 164 -11.32 -9.86 9.31
C SER A 164 -10.23 -9.73 8.24
N LYS A 165 -10.48 -10.23 7.03
CA LYS A 165 -9.50 -10.29 5.93
C LYS A 165 -9.83 -9.26 4.87
N MET A 166 -8.77 -8.66 4.33
CA MET A 166 -8.91 -7.74 3.21
C MET A 166 -9.28 -8.49 1.92
N VAL A 167 -10.04 -7.85 1.04
CA VAL A 167 -10.39 -8.37 -0.27
C VAL A 167 -10.08 -7.33 -1.34
N GLY A 168 -9.33 -7.74 -2.36
CA GLY A 168 -9.06 -6.95 -3.55
C GLY A 168 -9.26 -7.76 -4.82
N VAL A 169 -9.38 -7.08 -5.95
CA VAL A 169 -9.48 -7.69 -7.27
C VAL A 169 -8.20 -7.39 -8.06
N LYS A 170 -7.70 -8.39 -8.79
CA LYS A 170 -6.56 -8.23 -9.67
C LYS A 170 -6.96 -7.55 -10.98
N HIS A 171 -6.68 -6.26 -11.08
CA HIS A 171 -6.91 -5.48 -12.28
C HIS A 171 -5.75 -5.55 -13.26
N ARG A 172 -6.08 -5.62 -14.55
CA ARG A 172 -5.17 -5.51 -15.69
C ARG A 172 -5.62 -4.32 -16.51
N ALA A 173 -4.80 -3.84 -17.45
CA ALA A 173 -5.19 -2.77 -18.36
C ALA A 173 -6.58 -2.99 -19.01
N SER A 174 -6.93 -4.25 -19.35
CA SER A 174 -8.24 -4.61 -19.90
C SER A 174 -9.38 -4.65 -18.88
N THR A 175 -9.11 -4.81 -17.58
CA THR A 175 -10.11 -5.01 -16.52
C THR A 175 -10.16 -3.89 -15.49
N VAL A 176 -9.46 -2.76 -15.72
CA VAL A 176 -9.50 -1.59 -14.84
C VAL A 176 -10.93 -1.07 -14.65
N GLY A 177 -11.77 -1.11 -15.69
CA GLY A 177 -13.17 -0.69 -15.59
C GLY A 177 -14.03 -1.57 -14.66
N LEU A 178 -13.55 -2.76 -14.27
CA LEU A 178 -14.25 -3.64 -13.32
C LEU A 178 -14.00 -3.31 -11.86
N MET A 179 -13.20 -2.28 -11.56
CA MET A 179 -12.91 -1.86 -10.19
C MET A 179 -14.19 -1.58 -9.40
N LEU A 180 -14.23 -2.06 -8.17
CA LEU A 180 -15.36 -1.92 -7.26
C LEU A 180 -15.00 -0.92 -6.17
N HIS A 181 -15.97 -0.19 -5.63
CA HIS A 181 -15.72 0.72 -4.51
C HIS A 181 -15.44 -0.05 -3.20
N ASP A 182 -16.04 -1.24 -3.06
CA ASP A 182 -15.96 -2.08 -1.84
C ASP A 182 -14.66 -2.91 -1.73
N GLU A 183 -13.63 -2.65 -2.53
CA GLU A 183 -12.31 -3.29 -2.37
C GLU A 183 -11.52 -2.60 -1.26
N ASP A 184 -10.84 -3.37 -0.40
CA ASP A 184 -10.00 -2.81 0.68
C ASP A 184 -8.71 -2.19 0.15
N PHE A 185 -8.24 -2.67 -1.01
CA PHE A 185 -7.07 -2.18 -1.71
C PHE A 185 -7.24 -2.44 -3.20
N VAL A 186 -6.63 -1.59 -4.02
CA VAL A 186 -6.57 -1.78 -5.47
C VAL A 186 -5.31 -2.56 -5.81
N TYR A 187 -5.44 -3.64 -6.56
CA TYR A 187 -4.31 -4.43 -7.04
C TYR A 187 -4.21 -4.35 -8.57
N ALA A 188 -3.10 -3.84 -9.09
CA ALA A 188 -2.89 -3.70 -10.53
C ALA A 188 -1.72 -4.57 -11.01
N LEU A 189 -2.00 -5.48 -11.94
CA LEU A 189 -1.00 -6.19 -12.72
C LEU A 189 -0.64 -5.37 -13.97
N MET A 190 0.64 -5.02 -14.08
CA MET A 190 1.17 -4.16 -15.13
C MET A 190 2.35 -4.82 -15.84
N GLN A 191 2.57 -4.45 -17.09
CA GLN A 191 3.85 -4.76 -17.75
C GLN A 191 4.95 -3.86 -17.17
N PRO A 192 6.22 -4.27 -17.22
CA PRO A 192 7.34 -3.35 -17.02
C PRO A 192 7.25 -2.22 -18.06
N LEU A 193 7.18 -0.98 -17.61
CA LEU A 193 7.04 0.21 -18.45
C LEU A 193 8.23 1.14 -18.26
N ALA A 194 8.50 2.00 -19.24
CA ALA A 194 9.46 3.08 -19.07
C ALA A 194 8.98 4.07 -17.97
N PRO A 195 9.88 4.79 -17.27
CA PRO A 195 9.50 5.64 -16.13
C PRO A 195 8.36 6.63 -16.41
N GLY A 196 8.36 7.30 -17.56
CA GLY A 196 7.29 8.27 -17.91
C GLY A 196 5.91 7.64 -18.12
N GLU A 197 5.87 6.45 -18.74
CA GLU A 197 4.64 5.67 -18.93
C GLU A 197 4.15 5.06 -17.62
N LEU A 198 5.08 4.58 -16.79
CA LEU A 198 4.79 4.07 -15.45
C LEU A 198 4.17 5.17 -14.58
N ARG A 199 4.76 6.38 -14.56
CA ARG A 199 4.21 7.54 -13.84
C ARG A 199 2.77 7.83 -14.25
N SER A 200 2.52 7.94 -15.54
CA SER A 200 1.18 8.24 -16.08
C SER A 200 0.17 7.16 -15.69
N SER A 201 0.57 5.89 -15.76
CA SER A 201 -0.28 4.76 -15.41
C SER A 201 -0.58 4.70 -13.91
N VAL A 202 0.41 4.94 -13.06
CA VAL A 202 0.24 4.92 -11.59
C VAL A 202 -0.62 6.08 -11.12
N ILE A 203 -0.47 7.28 -11.69
CA ILE A 203 -1.36 8.43 -11.41
C ILE A 203 -2.81 8.08 -11.78
N HIS A 204 -3.03 7.49 -12.95
CA HIS A 204 -4.37 7.05 -13.35
C HIS A 204 -4.96 6.03 -12.35
N LEU A 205 -4.16 5.05 -11.93
CA LEU A 205 -4.58 4.07 -10.91
C LEU A 205 -4.85 4.71 -9.55
N HIS A 206 -4.07 5.71 -9.14
CA HIS A 206 -4.33 6.44 -7.89
C HIS A 206 -5.66 7.19 -7.92
N ASN A 207 -6.05 7.77 -9.06
CA ASN A 207 -7.35 8.42 -9.22
C ASN A 207 -8.49 7.42 -9.05
N LEU A 208 -8.37 6.24 -9.66
CA LEU A 208 -9.37 5.18 -9.54
C LEU A 208 -9.41 4.56 -8.12
N ALA A 209 -8.25 4.45 -7.47
CA ALA A 209 -8.16 3.94 -6.11
C ALA A 209 -8.77 4.89 -5.07
N GLU A 210 -8.96 6.17 -5.39
CA GLU A 210 -9.56 7.18 -4.50
C GLU A 210 -8.83 7.31 -3.15
N ALA A 211 -9.39 6.82 -2.04
CA ALA A 211 -8.70 6.78 -0.76
C ALA A 211 -7.98 5.46 -0.50
N ARG A 212 -8.12 4.44 -1.33
CA ARG A 212 -7.64 3.08 -1.04
C ARG A 212 -6.16 2.88 -1.35
N PRO A 213 -5.47 1.96 -0.64
CA PRO A 213 -4.10 1.59 -0.94
C PRO A 213 -3.97 0.97 -2.33
N LEU A 214 -2.91 1.35 -3.04
CA LEU A 214 -2.56 0.80 -4.35
C LEU A 214 -1.40 -0.20 -4.23
N ILE A 215 -1.62 -1.43 -4.67
CA ILE A 215 -0.59 -2.46 -4.83
C ILE A 215 -0.31 -2.66 -6.31
N LEU A 216 0.97 -2.58 -6.69
CA LEU A 216 1.43 -2.82 -8.06
C LEU A 216 2.13 -4.16 -8.18
N GLU A 217 1.78 -4.96 -9.17
CA GLU A 217 2.51 -6.17 -9.55
C GLU A 217 3.04 -6.00 -10.98
N PHE A 218 4.34 -6.23 -11.18
CA PHE A 218 4.89 -6.32 -12.53
C PHE A 218 4.74 -7.76 -13.05
N ALA A 219 4.28 -7.93 -14.29
CA ALA A 219 3.93 -9.23 -14.84
C ALA A 219 5.15 -10.15 -15.08
N GLU A 220 6.31 -9.56 -15.32
CA GLU A 220 7.56 -10.25 -15.62
C GLU A 220 8.69 -9.62 -14.83
N ALA A 221 9.71 -10.44 -14.51
CA ALA A 221 10.93 -9.92 -13.90
C ALA A 221 11.72 -9.14 -14.97
N SER A 222 12.15 -7.94 -14.62
CA SER A 222 13.03 -7.10 -15.44
C SER A 222 14.43 -7.05 -14.82
N PRO A 223 15.52 -6.87 -15.60
CA PRO A 223 16.84 -6.55 -15.05
C PRO A 223 16.81 -5.32 -14.12
N ASP A 224 15.94 -4.35 -14.41
CA ASP A 224 15.80 -3.08 -13.67
C ASP A 224 14.64 -3.14 -12.65
N GLN A 225 14.24 -4.33 -12.21
CA GLN A 225 13.09 -4.51 -11.32
C GLN A 225 13.23 -3.70 -10.03
N ASP A 226 14.43 -3.62 -9.44
CA ASP A 226 14.67 -2.90 -8.19
C ASP A 226 14.42 -1.39 -8.35
N GLU A 227 14.83 -0.82 -9.49
CA GLU A 227 14.61 0.59 -9.82
C GLU A 227 13.12 0.86 -10.09
N LEU A 228 12.44 -0.04 -10.81
CA LEU A 228 11.00 0.05 -11.05
C LEU A 228 10.20 -0.03 -9.74
N ILE A 229 10.61 -0.89 -8.81
CA ILE A 229 10.01 -1.00 -7.47
C ILE A 229 10.22 0.28 -6.69
N ALA A 230 11.45 0.81 -6.66
CA ALA A 230 11.75 2.08 -5.98
C ALA A 230 10.97 3.24 -6.59
N TYR A 231 10.84 3.28 -7.91
CA TYR A 231 10.06 4.28 -8.62
C TYR A 231 8.57 4.16 -8.29
N ALA A 232 8.00 2.95 -8.29
CA ALA A 232 6.61 2.69 -7.91
C ALA A 232 6.28 3.16 -6.47
N PHE A 233 7.11 2.84 -5.48
CA PHE A 233 6.95 3.35 -4.12
C PHE A 233 7.10 4.87 -4.07
N GLY A 234 8.02 5.42 -4.87
CA GLY A 234 8.21 6.85 -5.08
C GLY A 234 6.99 7.60 -5.60
N LEU A 235 6.16 6.92 -6.39
CA LEU A 235 4.91 7.45 -6.92
C LEU A 235 3.73 7.30 -5.96
N GLY A 236 3.95 6.73 -4.77
CA GLY A 236 2.93 6.62 -3.72
C GLY A 236 2.26 5.25 -3.63
N ALA A 237 2.77 4.21 -4.29
CA ALA A 237 2.26 2.86 -4.12
C ALA A 237 2.38 2.42 -2.65
N ALA A 238 1.31 1.83 -2.10
CA ALA A 238 1.31 1.26 -0.76
C ALA A 238 1.99 -0.10 -0.72
N GLY A 239 2.05 -0.78 -1.86
CA GLY A 239 2.68 -2.07 -2.02
C GLY A 239 3.22 -2.29 -3.42
N VAL A 240 4.27 -3.08 -3.51
CA VAL A 240 4.79 -3.57 -4.79
C VAL A 240 5.09 -5.06 -4.65
N VAL A 241 4.65 -5.83 -5.64
CA VAL A 241 4.81 -7.27 -5.75
C VAL A 241 5.85 -7.54 -6.84
N ALA A 242 7.03 -7.98 -6.42
CA ALA A 242 8.09 -8.42 -7.31
C ALA A 242 7.83 -9.84 -7.86
N GLN A 243 8.27 -10.11 -9.08
CA GLN A 243 8.33 -11.48 -9.59
C GLN A 243 9.60 -12.17 -9.07
N ALA A 244 9.49 -13.47 -8.83
CA ALA A 244 10.66 -14.32 -8.76
C ALA A 244 11.29 -14.45 -10.17
N SER A 245 12.61 -14.30 -10.28
CA SER A 245 13.32 -14.32 -11.57
C SER A 245 13.09 -15.64 -12.36
N PRO A 246 12.85 -15.58 -13.68
CA PRO A 246 12.40 -16.71 -14.51
C PRO A 246 13.44 -17.80 -14.84
N ASP A 247 14.68 -17.72 -14.37
CA ASP A 247 15.70 -18.78 -14.59
C ASP A 247 15.43 -20.07 -13.78
N ASP A 248 14.29 -20.14 -13.07
CA ASP A 248 13.92 -21.18 -12.10
C ASP A 248 13.03 -22.30 -12.66
N ASN A 249 12.78 -22.42 -13.98
CA ASN A 249 11.92 -23.54 -14.48
C ASN A 249 12.20 -24.11 -15.88
N ARG A 250 12.99 -23.48 -16.77
CA ARG A 250 13.06 -23.90 -18.19
C ARG A 250 14.35 -24.59 -18.65
N ARG A 251 15.37 -24.71 -17.79
CA ARG A 251 16.62 -25.44 -18.11
C ARG A 251 16.93 -26.65 -17.22
N ALA A 252 15.97 -27.11 -16.42
CA ALA A 252 16.10 -28.40 -15.75
C ALA A 252 15.72 -29.51 -16.75
N LYS A 253 16.71 -30.26 -17.24
CA LYS A 253 16.47 -31.67 -17.60
C LYS A 253 15.75 -32.31 -16.40
N PRO A 254 14.70 -33.12 -16.59
CA PRO A 254 14.11 -33.84 -15.47
C PRO A 254 15.22 -34.59 -14.74
N PRO A 255 15.30 -34.51 -13.40
CA PRO A 255 16.40 -35.12 -12.68
C PRO A 255 16.40 -36.63 -12.94
N VAL A 256 17.50 -37.12 -13.50
CA VAL A 256 17.84 -38.54 -13.38
C VAL A 256 18.03 -38.79 -11.88
N HIS A 257 17.38 -39.83 -11.38
CA HIS A 257 17.31 -40.27 -9.99
C HIS A 257 18.39 -39.69 -9.03
N GLY A 258 17.94 -39.07 -7.94
CA GLY A 258 18.67 -39.15 -6.67
C GLY A 258 19.64 -38.02 -6.29
N SER A 259 19.45 -36.78 -6.75
CA SER A 259 20.29 -35.65 -6.30
C SER A 259 19.49 -34.38 -6.03
N LEU A 260 19.41 -34.00 -4.74
CA LEU A 260 18.99 -32.70 -4.25
C LEU A 260 19.88 -31.61 -4.86
N SER A 261 19.31 -30.71 -5.66
CA SER A 261 20.03 -29.53 -6.16
C SER A 261 19.15 -28.31 -6.00
N LEU A 262 19.03 -27.84 -4.76
CA LEU A 262 18.57 -26.48 -4.47
C LEU A 262 19.83 -25.61 -4.38
N LYS A 263 20.09 -24.84 -5.45
CA LYS A 263 21.22 -23.91 -5.51
C LYS A 263 21.05 -22.81 -4.45
N THR A 264 22.16 -22.39 -3.87
CA THR A 264 22.26 -21.17 -3.05
C THR A 264 21.73 -19.98 -3.84
N LEU A 265 20.85 -19.18 -3.22
CA LEU A 265 20.29 -17.97 -3.85
C LEU A 265 21.42 -17.02 -4.27
N ARG A 266 21.34 -16.46 -5.47
CA ARG A 266 22.23 -15.36 -5.89
C ARG A 266 21.76 -14.07 -5.25
N ALA A 267 22.67 -13.10 -5.08
CA ALA A 267 22.35 -11.78 -4.55
C ALA A 267 21.08 -11.24 -5.21
N SER A 268 21.03 -11.09 -6.54
CA SER A 268 19.88 -10.59 -7.33
C SER A 268 18.50 -11.22 -7.05
N GLU A 269 18.45 -12.42 -6.47
CA GLU A 269 17.20 -13.12 -6.10
C GLU A 269 16.68 -12.70 -4.71
N LEU A 270 17.52 -12.03 -3.92
CA LEU A 270 17.24 -11.44 -2.61
C LEU A 270 17.07 -9.92 -2.67
N LEU A 271 17.27 -9.27 -3.83
CA LEU A 271 17.42 -7.80 -3.92
C LEU A 271 16.23 -6.96 -4.40
N PRO A 272 14.97 -7.43 -4.61
CA PRO A 272 13.91 -6.56 -5.15
C PRO A 272 13.67 -5.27 -4.35
N PHE A 273 14.22 -5.18 -3.14
CA PHE A 273 14.12 -4.03 -2.25
C PHE A 273 15.48 -3.47 -1.81
N LEU A 274 16.61 -3.87 -2.41
CA LEU A 274 17.92 -3.30 -2.08
C LEU A 274 18.02 -1.82 -2.41
N ALA A 275 17.50 -1.40 -3.57
CA ALA A 275 17.48 0.01 -3.96
C ALA A 275 16.71 0.89 -2.94
N LEU A 276 15.85 0.28 -2.13
CA LEU A 276 15.15 0.96 -1.04
C LEU A 276 16.03 1.15 0.20
N ASN A 277 17.08 0.33 0.40
CA ASN A 277 17.86 0.26 1.65
C ASN A 277 16.97 0.24 2.91
N GLY A 278 15.81 -0.42 2.80
CA GLY A 278 14.79 -0.47 3.86
C GLY A 278 13.87 0.76 3.94
N THR A 279 14.24 1.90 3.33
CA THR A 279 13.44 3.14 3.31
C THR A 279 12.31 3.06 2.28
N CYS A 280 11.09 3.39 2.69
CA CYS A 280 9.95 3.45 1.79
C CYS A 280 9.07 4.63 2.18
N PRO A 281 8.78 5.58 1.28
CA PRO A 281 9.32 5.70 -0.08
C PRO A 281 10.85 5.92 -0.09
N PRO A 282 11.53 5.74 -1.24
CA PRO A 282 12.93 6.13 -1.36
C PRO A 282 13.13 7.61 -1.07
N LYS A 283 14.22 7.94 -0.36
CA LYS A 283 14.56 9.34 -0.07
C LYS A 283 14.85 10.11 -1.37
N PRO A 284 14.43 11.38 -1.49
CA PRO A 284 14.74 12.17 -2.67
C PRO A 284 16.25 12.44 -2.76
N ALA A 285 16.80 12.45 -3.98
CA ALA A 285 18.22 12.72 -4.22
C ALA A 285 18.60 14.20 -3.92
N TRP A 286 17.62 15.09 -3.99
CA TRP A 286 17.73 16.50 -3.64
C TRP A 286 16.86 16.79 -2.41
N THR A 287 17.47 17.36 -1.37
CA THR A 287 16.80 17.67 -0.09
C THR A 287 16.95 19.16 0.26
N PRO A 288 16.27 20.06 -0.48
CA PRO A 288 16.29 21.50 -0.21
C PRO A 288 15.70 21.80 1.16
N LYS A 289 16.00 22.99 1.70
CA LYS A 289 15.34 23.43 2.92
C LYS A 289 13.86 23.73 2.62
N VAL A 290 12.94 23.15 3.38
CA VAL A 290 11.49 23.43 3.27
C VAL A 290 11.02 24.26 4.46
N SER A 291 10.36 25.39 4.21
CA SER A 291 9.64 26.13 5.25
C SER A 291 8.19 25.70 5.28
N ILE A 292 7.79 25.02 6.36
CA ILE A 292 6.41 24.67 6.61
C ILE A 292 5.74 25.88 7.28
N VAL A 293 4.69 26.41 6.65
CA VAL A 293 3.93 27.56 7.17
C VAL A 293 2.56 27.08 7.62
N ILE A 294 2.27 27.31 8.91
CA ILE A 294 1.00 26.99 9.55
C ILE A 294 0.33 28.30 9.93
N CYS A 295 -0.89 28.50 9.46
CA CYS A 295 -1.71 29.64 9.87
C CYS A 295 -2.74 29.17 10.88
N ALA A 296 -2.87 29.89 12.00
CA ALA A 296 -3.69 29.49 13.11
C ALA A 296 -4.57 30.63 13.62
N TYR A 297 -5.84 30.35 13.86
CA TYR A 297 -6.75 31.26 14.55
C TYR A 297 -7.76 30.44 15.34
N ASN A 298 -7.67 30.50 16.67
CA ASN A 298 -8.50 29.73 17.61
C ASN A 298 -8.50 28.21 17.32
N ALA A 299 -7.31 27.63 17.21
CA ALA A 299 -7.05 26.24 16.88
C ALA A 299 -6.71 25.38 18.12
N GLU A 300 -7.14 25.75 19.33
CA GLU A 300 -6.82 25.02 20.57
C GLU A 300 -7.12 23.51 20.48
N ARG A 301 -8.20 23.14 19.78
CA ARG A 301 -8.67 21.75 19.65
C ARG A 301 -7.77 20.87 18.78
N THR A 302 -7.06 21.44 17.82
CA THR A 302 -6.43 20.67 16.73
C THR A 302 -4.92 20.90 16.63
N MET A 303 -4.45 22.10 17.01
CA MET A 303 -3.05 22.53 16.88
C MET A 303 -2.06 21.51 17.44
N ARG A 304 -2.33 20.92 18.61
CA ARG A 304 -1.40 19.97 19.23
C ARG A 304 -1.17 18.74 18.36
N GLN A 305 -2.22 18.17 17.76
CA GLN A 305 -2.11 17.00 16.90
C GLN A 305 -1.35 17.34 15.60
N CYS A 306 -1.61 18.52 15.04
CA CYS A 306 -0.88 19.05 13.88
C CYS A 306 0.62 19.14 14.18
N LEU A 307 1.01 19.81 15.27
CA LEU A 307 2.42 19.99 15.65
C LEU A 307 3.13 18.67 15.98
N GLU A 308 2.46 17.74 16.66
CA GLU A 308 3.00 16.40 16.90
C GLU A 308 3.20 15.60 15.58
N SER A 309 2.39 15.83 14.56
CA SER A 309 2.57 15.19 13.25
C SER A 309 3.83 15.68 12.53
N LEU A 310 4.15 16.97 12.68
CA LEU A 310 5.35 17.57 12.08
C LEU A 310 6.65 17.05 12.72
N ARG A 311 6.63 16.73 14.02
CA ARG A 311 7.75 16.06 14.69
C ARG A 311 8.06 14.68 14.12
N ARG A 312 7.08 14.04 13.47
CA ARG A 312 7.21 12.69 12.89
C ARG A 312 7.64 12.71 11.42
N LEU A 313 7.90 13.87 10.82
CA LEU A 313 8.35 13.95 9.44
C LEU A 313 9.72 13.27 9.25
N ASP A 314 9.79 12.29 8.33
CA ASP A 314 11.06 11.74 7.82
C ASP A 314 11.54 12.59 6.64
N TYR A 315 12.00 13.80 6.97
CA TYR A 315 12.65 14.70 6.03
C TYR A 315 13.76 15.48 6.76
N PRO A 316 14.98 15.55 6.20
CA PRO A 316 16.14 15.98 6.97
C PRO A 316 16.29 17.50 7.13
N ASN A 317 15.63 18.32 6.31
CA ASN A 317 15.96 19.74 6.19
C ASN A 317 14.71 20.63 6.12
N PHE A 318 14.05 20.86 7.24
CA PHE A 318 12.88 21.74 7.29
C PHE A 318 12.88 22.64 8.51
N GLU A 319 12.08 23.70 8.44
CA GLU A 319 11.69 24.52 9.58
C GLU A 319 10.17 24.66 9.60
N VAL A 320 9.61 24.98 10.77
CA VAL A 320 8.18 25.21 10.95
C VAL A 320 7.95 26.62 11.46
N ILE A 321 7.05 27.34 10.79
CA ILE A 321 6.65 28.70 11.11
C ILE A 321 5.16 28.67 11.42
N ILE A 322 4.81 28.99 12.65
CA ILE A 322 3.44 29.09 13.13
C ILE A 322 3.06 30.56 13.15
N VAL A 323 2.05 30.95 12.38
CA VAL A 323 1.51 32.30 12.37
C VAL A 323 0.17 32.29 13.11
N ASP A 324 0.19 32.74 14.37
CA ASP A 324 -1.01 32.97 15.18
C ASP A 324 -1.64 34.31 14.80
N ASP A 325 -2.76 34.24 14.08
CA ASP A 325 -3.54 35.39 13.58
C ASP A 325 -4.49 35.95 14.65
N GLY A 326 -3.96 36.17 15.85
CA GLY A 326 -4.66 36.84 16.94
C GLY A 326 -5.66 35.94 17.69
N SER A 327 -5.30 34.68 17.94
CA SER A 327 -6.12 33.74 18.72
C SER A 327 -6.37 34.25 20.14
N ARG A 328 -7.56 33.92 20.67
CA ARG A 328 -8.00 34.28 22.03
C ARG A 328 -8.09 33.09 22.98
N ASP A 329 -7.89 31.89 22.44
CA ASP A 329 -7.91 30.62 23.16
C ASP A 329 -6.47 30.15 23.47
N ALA A 330 -6.28 28.88 23.83
CA ALA A 330 -4.96 28.36 24.17
C ALA A 330 -4.02 28.13 22.97
N THR A 331 -4.37 28.49 21.74
CA THR A 331 -3.57 28.21 20.52
C THR A 331 -2.11 28.65 20.64
N ALA A 332 -1.88 29.89 21.06
CA ALA A 332 -0.52 30.43 21.22
C ALA A 332 0.25 29.69 22.33
N GLN A 333 -0.43 29.31 23.41
CA GLN A 333 0.19 28.56 24.50
C GLN A 333 0.59 27.16 24.07
N ILE A 334 -0.24 26.49 23.27
CA ILE A 334 0.10 25.19 22.68
C ILE A 334 1.35 25.31 21.81
N ALA A 335 1.46 26.34 20.97
CA ALA A 335 2.65 26.54 20.13
C ALA A 335 3.93 26.77 20.95
N VAL A 336 3.85 27.41 22.12
CA VAL A 336 4.99 27.59 23.03
C VAL A 336 5.51 26.24 23.58
N ASP A 337 4.67 25.20 23.67
CA ASP A 337 5.10 23.85 24.07
C ASP A 337 5.97 23.15 23.00
N PHE A 338 6.13 23.76 21.82
CA PHE A 338 6.95 23.27 20.71
C PHE A 338 8.04 24.30 20.37
N PRO A 339 9.04 24.51 21.25
CA PRO A 339 10.04 25.58 21.13
C PRO A 339 10.95 25.45 19.90
N GLU A 340 11.00 24.27 19.27
CA GLU A 340 11.67 24.06 17.99
C GLU A 340 10.95 24.72 16.79
N PHE A 341 9.68 25.11 16.97
CA PHE A 341 8.88 25.77 15.93
C PHE A 341 8.80 27.27 16.19
N ARG A 342 8.92 28.06 15.11
CA ARG A 342 8.95 29.52 15.20
C ARG A 342 7.53 30.08 15.26
N LEU A 343 7.11 30.56 16.42
CA LEU A 343 5.84 31.26 16.59
C LEU A 343 5.97 32.76 16.22
N ILE A 344 5.09 33.22 15.33
CA ILE A 344 4.86 34.63 14.99
C ILE A 344 3.43 34.96 15.39
N ARG A 345 3.26 36.01 16.20
CA ARG A 345 1.94 36.48 16.62
C ARG A 345 1.62 37.81 15.96
N GLN A 346 0.39 37.95 15.49
CA GLN A 346 -0.14 39.20 14.95
C GLN A 346 -1.57 39.45 15.42
N SER A 347 -2.07 40.67 15.20
CA SER A 347 -3.51 40.93 15.27
C SER A 347 -4.22 40.20 14.12
N ASN A 348 -5.45 39.73 14.35
CA ASN A 348 -6.24 39.05 13.32
C ASN A 348 -6.39 39.92 12.04
N LYS A 349 -5.83 39.44 10.94
CA LYS A 349 -5.84 40.06 9.60
C LYS A 349 -6.29 39.09 8.50
N GLY A 350 -6.67 37.87 8.85
CA GLY A 350 -7.14 36.82 7.97
C GLY A 350 -6.02 35.92 7.42
N LEU A 351 -6.45 34.74 6.96
CA LEU A 351 -5.60 33.63 6.50
C LEU A 351 -4.56 34.04 5.44
N SER A 352 -4.95 34.84 4.43
CA SER A 352 -4.03 35.25 3.37
C SER A 352 -2.90 36.13 3.88
N VAL A 353 -3.18 37.02 4.85
CA VAL A 353 -2.14 37.85 5.47
C VAL A 353 -1.24 36.99 6.33
N ALA A 354 -1.79 36.05 7.09
CA ALA A 354 -1.01 35.10 7.87
C ALA A 354 -0.07 34.26 6.98
N ARG A 355 -0.55 33.75 5.84
CA ARG A 355 0.27 33.02 4.85
C ARG A 355 1.43 33.87 4.33
N ASN A 356 1.16 35.13 3.97
CA ASN A 356 2.20 36.04 3.50
C ASN A 356 3.24 36.36 4.59
N VAL A 357 2.81 36.51 5.85
CA VAL A 357 3.73 36.71 6.98
C VAL A 357 4.63 35.49 7.17
N GLY A 358 4.07 34.28 7.07
CA GLY A 358 4.84 33.04 7.09
C GLY A 358 5.84 32.96 5.92
N LEU A 359 5.40 33.29 4.71
CA LEU A 359 6.24 33.34 3.51
C LEU A 359 7.42 34.31 3.66
N HIS A 360 7.19 35.51 4.18
CA HIS A 360 8.26 36.49 4.38
C HIS A 360 9.24 36.10 5.50
N ALA A 361 8.81 35.26 6.43
CA ALA A 361 9.65 34.74 7.51
C ALA A 361 10.41 33.46 7.13
N ALA A 362 10.05 32.83 6.01
CA ALA A 362 10.63 31.58 5.53
C ALA A 362 12.07 31.74 5.07
N LEU A 363 12.89 30.73 5.36
CA LEU A 363 14.29 30.61 4.96
C LEU A 363 14.54 29.42 4.02
N GLY A 364 13.48 28.66 3.70
CA GLY A 364 13.51 27.51 2.82
C GLY A 364 13.47 27.91 1.34
N GLU A 365 14.03 27.04 0.51
CA GLU A 365 13.93 27.13 -0.95
C GLU A 365 12.52 26.78 -1.44
N LEU A 366 11.83 25.92 -0.68
CA LEU A 366 10.45 25.52 -0.93
C LEU A 366 9.57 25.91 0.25
N ILE A 367 8.33 26.29 -0.06
CA ILE A 367 7.31 26.65 0.92
C ILE A 367 6.22 25.60 0.90
N ALA A 368 5.93 25.01 2.05
CA ALA A 368 4.86 24.05 2.22
C ALA A 368 3.80 24.63 3.17
N TYR A 369 2.58 24.84 2.67
CA TYR A 369 1.48 25.27 3.52
C TYR A 369 0.74 24.05 4.08
N THR A 370 0.40 24.11 5.37
CA THR A 370 -0.55 23.20 6.00
C THR A 370 -1.35 23.99 7.03
N ASP A 371 -2.56 23.54 7.35
CA ASP A 371 -3.45 24.25 8.26
C ASP A 371 -3.35 23.66 9.68
N SER A 372 -3.70 24.44 10.71
CA SER A 372 -3.54 24.07 12.12
C SER A 372 -4.39 22.87 12.57
N ASP A 373 -5.29 22.41 11.71
CA ASP A 373 -6.17 21.24 11.85
C ASP A 373 -5.78 20.04 10.99
N CYS A 374 -4.65 20.12 10.29
CA CYS A 374 -4.13 19.02 9.48
C CYS A 374 -3.16 18.13 10.26
N VAL A 375 -3.27 16.81 10.08
CA VAL A 375 -2.24 15.83 10.48
C VAL A 375 -1.49 15.42 9.22
N VAL A 376 -0.22 15.81 9.11
CA VAL A 376 0.58 15.47 7.92
C VAL A 376 1.13 14.05 8.00
N ASP A 377 1.29 13.45 6.83
CA ASP A 377 1.96 12.16 6.69
C ASP A 377 3.47 12.27 7.00
N PRO A 378 4.10 11.30 7.67
CA PRO A 378 5.56 11.30 7.92
C PRO A 378 6.41 11.49 6.66
N HIS A 379 5.94 11.05 5.49
CA HIS A 379 6.66 11.15 4.23
C HIS A 379 6.16 12.29 3.34
N TRP A 380 5.29 13.17 3.85
CA TRP A 380 4.65 14.24 3.09
C TRP A 380 5.67 15.11 2.34
N LEU A 381 6.67 15.65 3.03
CA LEU A 381 7.71 16.47 2.39
C LEU A 381 8.53 15.67 1.38
N SER A 382 8.89 14.43 1.69
CA SER A 382 9.68 13.57 0.79
C SER A 382 8.96 13.35 -0.55
N PHE A 383 7.64 13.11 -0.53
CA PHE A 383 6.85 13.00 -1.77
C PHE A 383 6.73 14.33 -2.51
N MET A 384 6.48 15.43 -1.80
CA MET A 384 6.30 16.76 -2.41
C MET A 384 7.59 17.24 -3.09
N VAL A 385 8.73 17.15 -2.39
CA VAL A 385 10.05 17.52 -2.91
C VAL A 385 10.41 16.69 -4.13
N ARG A 386 10.17 15.37 -4.07
CA ARG A 386 10.40 14.49 -5.22
C ARG A 386 9.56 14.90 -6.43
N ALA A 387 8.27 15.19 -6.23
CA ALA A 387 7.39 15.63 -7.30
C ALA A 387 7.85 16.95 -7.94
N MET A 388 8.31 17.90 -7.12
CA MET A 388 8.87 19.17 -7.60
C MET A 388 10.16 18.95 -8.40
N ALA A 389 11.08 18.11 -7.88
CA ALA A 389 12.38 17.82 -8.49
C ALA A 389 12.26 17.09 -9.84
N GLU A 390 11.41 16.06 -9.90
CA GLU A 390 11.24 15.23 -11.10
C GLU A 390 10.34 15.89 -12.15
N GLY A 391 9.41 16.73 -11.72
CA GLY A 391 8.38 17.30 -12.59
C GLY A 391 8.70 18.68 -13.17
N GLY A 392 9.72 19.39 -12.65
CA GLY A 392 9.98 20.78 -13.02
C GLY A 392 8.78 21.68 -12.75
N LEU A 393 8.12 21.49 -11.60
CA LEU A 393 6.86 22.14 -11.25
C LEU A 393 7.10 23.41 -10.43
N ASP A 394 6.23 24.41 -10.60
CA ASP A 394 6.19 25.60 -9.72
C ASP A 394 5.39 25.36 -8.43
N GLY A 395 4.58 24.30 -8.40
CA GLY A 395 3.81 23.89 -7.23
C GLY A 395 3.22 22.50 -7.40
N CYS A 396 3.04 21.81 -6.28
CA CYS A 396 2.36 20.52 -6.21
C CYS A 396 1.46 20.48 -4.96
N GLY A 397 0.56 19.50 -4.93
CA GLY A 397 -0.41 19.30 -3.85
C GLY A 397 -0.82 17.84 -3.79
N GLY A 398 -1.33 17.43 -2.63
CA GLY A 398 -1.85 16.09 -2.39
C GLY A 398 -3.34 16.13 -2.05
N PRO A 399 -4.01 14.98 -2.10
CA PRO A 399 -5.38 14.86 -1.58
C PRO A 399 -5.41 15.06 -0.06
N ASN A 400 -6.46 15.71 0.42
CA ASN A 400 -6.82 15.75 1.83
C ASN A 400 -7.74 14.58 2.16
N TYR A 401 -7.43 13.87 3.23
CA TYR A 401 -8.27 12.78 3.73
C TYR A 401 -8.91 13.22 5.04
N ALA A 402 -10.24 13.30 5.05
CA ALA A 402 -10.95 13.54 6.29
C ALA A 402 -10.65 12.39 7.27
N PRO A 403 -10.41 12.68 8.56
CA PRO A 403 -10.35 11.65 9.58
C PRO A 403 -11.66 10.84 9.59
N HIS A 404 -11.61 9.63 10.14
CA HIS A 404 -12.82 8.81 10.34
C HIS A 404 -13.93 9.67 10.99
N GLU A 405 -15.17 9.46 10.53
CA GLU A 405 -16.37 10.23 10.88
C GLU A 405 -16.71 10.15 12.39
N ASP A 406 -15.92 10.79 13.23
CA ASP A 406 -16.16 10.82 14.68
C ASP A 406 -17.26 11.84 15.04
N GLY A 407 -17.66 12.71 14.10
CA GLY A 407 -18.67 13.76 14.28
C GLY A 407 -19.33 14.25 13.00
N TRP A 408 -20.43 15.00 13.17
CA TRP A 408 -21.26 15.53 12.07
C TRP A 408 -20.48 16.51 11.17
N VAL A 409 -19.63 17.36 11.75
CA VAL A 409 -18.88 18.37 11.00
C VAL A 409 -17.82 17.71 10.15
N GLU A 410 -17.09 16.76 10.73
CA GLU A 410 -16.07 15.95 10.06
C GLU A 410 -16.69 15.16 8.89
N GLY A 411 -17.88 14.58 9.10
CA GLY A 411 -18.67 13.93 8.04
C GLY A 411 -19.10 14.90 6.93
N CYS A 412 -19.53 16.12 7.27
CA CYS A 412 -19.86 17.15 6.27
C CYS A 412 -18.64 17.60 5.46
N VAL A 413 -17.48 17.77 6.10
CA VAL A 413 -16.22 18.13 5.43
C VAL A 413 -15.76 17.00 4.51
N ALA A 414 -15.81 15.76 4.99
CA ALA A 414 -15.51 14.56 4.20
C ALA A 414 -16.38 14.44 2.93
N ALA A 415 -17.67 14.80 3.05
CA ALA A 415 -18.62 14.77 1.94
C ALA A 415 -18.54 16.01 1.02
N SER A 416 -17.77 17.04 1.39
CA SER A 416 -17.70 18.28 0.62
C SER A 416 -16.80 18.11 -0.62
N PRO A 417 -17.20 18.62 -1.80
CA PRO A 417 -16.37 18.57 -2.99
C PRO A 417 -15.01 19.24 -2.73
N GLY A 418 -13.93 18.50 -2.95
CA GLY A 418 -12.57 18.96 -2.72
C GLY A 418 -11.97 18.60 -1.36
N ALA A 419 -12.76 18.04 -0.43
CA ALA A 419 -12.34 17.67 0.94
C ALA A 419 -11.43 18.75 1.58
N PRO A 420 -11.89 20.02 1.63
CA PRO A 420 -11.07 21.15 2.06
C PRO A 420 -10.55 21.00 3.48
#